data_AF-C7XX89-F1
#
_entry.id   AF-C7XX89-F1
#
_cell.length_a   1.000
_cell.length_b   1.000
_cell.length_c   1.000
_cell.angle_alpha   90.00
_cell.angle_beta   90.00
_cell.angle_gamma   90.00
#
_symmetry.space_group_name_H-M   'P 1'
#
loop_
_entity.id
_entity.type
_entity.pdbx_description
1 polymer ?
#
loop_
_entity_poly.entity_id
_entity_poly.type
_entity_poly.pdbx_seq_one_letter_code
_entity_poly.pdbx_strand_id
1 'polypeptide(L)'
;MEARLIQFHISPQVKQPADQTKQQPTQNGFNLEFVAKNKYISEDMRGVPQFRRELRHKMQHIVDQFNEYYQWNIDKTSEMEANTENFGALENLNDAAKYLVSLLKNDFLVPDELELTAIHLVGDFNVYNPGNNTKLKKDAAKIRQESLERFRASQQPRPMPAPMNMGPQK
;
A
#
# COMPACT_ATOMS: atom_id res chain seq x y z
N MET A 1 0.41 7.43 -22.27
CA MET A 1 -0.46 7.65 -21.09
C MET A 1 0.44 7.73 -19.87
N GLU A 2 0.35 8.79 -19.09
CA GLU A 2 1.11 8.89 -17.84
C GLU A 2 0.57 7.90 -16.80
N ALA A 3 1.48 7.24 -16.08
CA ALA A 3 1.20 6.40 -14.94
C ALA A 3 1.81 7.02 -13.69
N ARG A 4 1.25 6.70 -12.51
CA ARG A 4 1.69 7.26 -11.23
C ARG A 4 1.72 6.21 -10.14
N LEU A 5 2.50 6.51 -9.12
CA LEU A 5 2.59 5.73 -7.89
C LEU A 5 1.32 5.89 -7.04
N ILE A 6 0.82 4.78 -6.51
CA ILE A 6 -0.17 4.75 -5.42
C ILE A 6 0.38 3.87 -4.31
N GLN A 7 0.31 4.36 -3.08
CA GLN A 7 0.65 3.60 -1.88
C GLN A 7 -0.61 3.32 -1.07
N PHE A 8 -0.75 2.10 -0.58
CA PHE A 8 -1.91 1.66 0.19
C PHE A 8 -1.45 0.85 1.40
N HIS A 9 -1.93 1.20 2.58
CA HIS A 9 -1.58 0.51 3.83
C HIS A 9 -2.73 -0.38 4.29
N ILE A 10 -2.42 -1.63 4.60
CA ILE A 10 -3.34 -2.56 5.27
C ILE A 10 -2.84 -2.79 6.69
N SER A 11 -3.68 -2.47 7.67
CA SER A 11 -3.50 -2.87 9.06
C SER A 11 -4.41 -4.08 9.31
N PRO A 12 -3.87 -5.31 9.38
CA PRO A 12 -4.67 -6.50 9.65
C PRO A 12 -5.41 -6.36 10.97
N GLN A 13 -6.69 -6.75 10.98
CA GLN A 13 -7.50 -6.73 12.19
C GLN A 13 -7.52 -8.11 12.83
N VAL A 14 -6.92 -8.23 14.02
CA VAL A 14 -6.90 -9.48 14.79
C VAL A 14 -7.78 -9.29 16.02
N LYS A 15 -8.75 -10.18 16.22
CA LYS A 15 -9.56 -10.22 17.44
C LYS A 15 -8.68 -10.76 18.58
N GLN A 16 -8.40 -9.92 19.58
CA GLN A 16 -7.70 -10.39 20.78
C GLN A 16 -8.65 -11.22 21.65
N PRO A 17 -8.20 -12.37 22.21
CA PRO A 17 -8.93 -13.08 23.24
C PRO A 17 -9.13 -12.17 24.46
N ALA A 18 -10.30 -12.28 25.11
CA ALA A 18 -10.70 -11.42 26.24
C ALA A 18 -9.70 -11.43 27.43
N ASP A 19 -8.86 -12.46 27.54
CA ASP A 19 -7.89 -12.64 28.63
C ASP A 19 -6.48 -12.09 28.34
N GLN A 20 -6.19 -11.60 27.13
CA GLN A 20 -4.87 -11.06 26.78
C GLN A 20 -4.83 -9.53 26.76
N THR A 21 -5.06 -8.90 27.91
CA THR A 21 -5.07 -7.42 28.07
C THR A 21 -3.70 -6.74 28.01
N LYS A 22 -2.62 -7.41 27.58
CA LYS A 22 -1.25 -6.85 27.62
C LYS A 22 -0.36 -7.11 26.41
N GLN A 23 -0.87 -7.65 25.31
CA GLN A 23 -0.12 -7.57 24.06
C GLN A 23 -0.53 -6.27 23.36
N GLN A 24 0.38 -5.29 23.39
CA GLN A 24 0.30 -4.13 22.50
C GLN A 24 0.01 -4.66 21.09
N PRO A 25 -0.94 -4.08 20.34
CA PRO A 25 -1.07 -4.40 18.94
C PRO A 25 0.27 -4.09 18.29
N THR A 26 1.04 -5.12 17.97
CA THR A 26 2.18 -4.97 17.09
C THR A 26 1.61 -4.35 15.82
N GLN A 27 2.10 -3.17 15.46
CA GLN A 27 1.64 -2.40 14.29
C GLN A 27 2.06 -3.10 12.99
N ASN A 28 1.78 -4.39 12.85
CA ASN A 28 2.17 -5.26 11.75
C ASN A 28 1.29 -5.00 10.54
N GLY A 29 1.64 -3.99 9.74
CA GLY A 29 0.91 -3.66 8.51
C GLY A 29 1.65 -4.03 7.23
N PHE A 30 0.88 -4.15 6.14
CA PHE A 30 1.36 -4.37 4.79
C PHE A 30 1.26 -3.05 4.03
N ASN A 31 2.41 -2.52 3.58
CA ASN A 31 2.47 -1.35 2.71
C ASN A 31 2.59 -1.82 1.26
N LEU A 32 1.51 -1.66 0.51
CA LEU A 32 1.46 -2.01 -0.90
C LEU A 32 1.81 -0.81 -1.75
N GLU A 33 2.62 -1.05 -2.77
CA GLU A 33 2.94 -0.07 -3.78
C GLU A 33 2.45 -0.51 -5.15
N PHE A 34 1.76 0.40 -5.83
CA PHE A 34 1.22 0.20 -7.16
C PHE A 34 1.71 1.27 -8.11
N VAL A 35 1.87 0.87 -9.36
CA VAL A 35 1.95 1.80 -10.48
C VAL A 35 0.69 1.62 -11.32
N ALA A 36 -0.01 2.72 -11.58
CA ALA A 36 -1.28 2.71 -12.28
C ALA A 36 -1.37 3.81 -13.34
N LYS A 37 -1.98 3.52 -14.49
CA LYS A 37 -2.35 4.54 -15.48
C LYS A 37 -3.37 5.50 -14.89
N ASN A 38 -3.32 6.77 -15.29
CA ASN A 38 -4.19 7.84 -14.77
C ASN A 38 -5.70 7.54 -14.81
N LYS A 39 -6.17 6.67 -15.71
CA LYS A 39 -7.57 6.23 -15.77
C LYS A 39 -8.06 5.53 -14.48
N TYR A 40 -7.16 4.98 -13.68
CA TYR A 40 -7.46 4.33 -12.39
C TYR A 40 -7.30 5.25 -11.18
N ILE A 41 -6.81 6.47 -11.41
CA ILE A 41 -6.36 7.37 -10.35
C ILE A 41 -7.35 8.53 -10.20
N SER A 42 -7.58 8.92 -8.95
CA SER A 42 -8.11 10.21 -8.51
C SER A 42 -7.10 10.87 -7.57
N GLU A 43 -7.25 12.16 -7.29
CA GLU A 43 -6.45 12.84 -6.28
C GLU A 43 -7.35 13.22 -5.09
N ASP A 44 -6.81 13.16 -3.88
CA ASP A 44 -7.47 13.76 -2.72
C ASP A 44 -7.28 15.29 -2.68
N MET A 45 -7.87 15.95 -1.68
CA MET A 45 -7.77 17.41 -1.53
C MET A 45 -6.32 17.92 -1.34
N ARG A 46 -5.37 17.04 -1.06
CA ARG A 46 -3.94 17.34 -0.88
C ARG A 46 -3.14 17.03 -2.14
N GLY A 47 -3.78 16.59 -3.23
CA GLY A 47 -3.13 16.19 -4.47
C GLY A 47 -2.47 14.80 -4.39
N VAL A 48 -2.78 13.99 -3.37
CA VAL A 48 -2.20 12.64 -3.22
C VAL A 48 -2.94 11.68 -4.16
N PRO A 49 -2.23 10.95 -5.05
CA PRO A 49 -2.83 9.93 -5.88
C PRO A 49 -3.50 8.83 -5.04
N GLN A 50 -4.74 8.51 -5.37
CA GLN A 50 -5.53 7.44 -4.79
C GLN A 50 -6.27 6.68 -5.88
N PHE A 51 -6.68 5.45 -5.61
CA PHE A 51 -7.57 4.73 -6.52
C PHE A 51 -8.89 5.46 -6.68
N ARG A 52 -9.48 5.40 -7.87
CA ARG A 52 -10.87 5.83 -8.10
C ARG A 52 -11.85 5.03 -7.26
N ARG A 53 -13.05 5.59 -7.05
CA ARG A 53 -14.07 5.05 -6.15
C ARG A 53 -14.35 3.56 -6.36
N GLU A 54 -14.56 3.12 -7.60
CA GLU A 54 -14.82 1.71 -7.91
C GLU A 54 -13.67 0.78 -7.47
N LEU A 55 -12.43 1.16 -7.76
CA LEU A 55 -11.25 0.41 -7.33
C LEU A 55 -11.05 0.47 -5.81
N ARG A 56 -11.41 1.57 -5.14
CA ARG A 56 -11.38 1.61 -3.67
C ARG A 56 -12.35 0.59 -3.06
N HIS A 57 -13.54 0.43 -3.63
CA HIS A 57 -14.49 -0.59 -3.18
C HIS A 57 -13.95 -2.01 -3.41
N LYS A 58 -13.31 -2.27 -4.56
CA LYS A 58 -12.65 -3.56 -4.82
C LYS A 58 -11.49 -3.82 -3.85
N MET A 59 -10.64 -2.82 -3.61
CA MET A 59 -9.54 -2.93 -2.66
C MET A 59 -10.07 -3.20 -1.25
N GLN A 60 -11.15 -2.54 -0.83
CA GLN A 60 -11.76 -2.80 0.47
C GLN A 60 -12.24 -4.26 0.57
N HIS A 61 -12.90 -4.79 -0.46
CA HIS A 61 -13.33 -6.19 -0.47
C HIS A 61 -12.13 -7.15 -0.35
N ILE A 62 -11.02 -6.87 -1.03
CA ILE A 62 -9.77 -7.64 -0.92
C ILE A 62 -9.20 -7.56 0.50
N VAL A 63 -9.24 -6.38 1.14
CA VAL A 63 -8.81 -6.20 2.53
C VAL A 63 -9.68 -7.03 3.49
N ASP A 64 -11.00 -7.08 3.27
CA ASP A 64 -11.91 -7.86 4.09
C ASP A 64 -11.60 -9.37 3.97
N GLN A 65 -11.46 -9.89 2.76
CA GLN A 65 -11.07 -11.29 2.50
C GLN A 65 -9.67 -11.61 3.06
N PHE A 66 -8.75 -10.66 2.95
CA PHE A 66 -7.42 -10.80 3.52
C PHE A 66 -7.45 -10.89 5.05
N ASN A 67 -8.24 -10.03 5.71
CA ASN A 67 -8.40 -10.05 7.17
C ASN A 67 -9.00 -11.36 7.68
N GLU A 68 -10.00 -11.91 6.98
CA GLU A 68 -10.59 -13.21 7.32
C GLU A 68 -9.55 -14.33 7.30
N TYR A 69 -8.75 -14.40 6.23
CA TYR A 69 -7.66 -15.37 6.12
C TYR A 69 -6.58 -15.13 7.18
N TYR A 70 -6.20 -13.86 7.40
CA TYR A 70 -5.14 -13.50 8.34
C TYR A 70 -5.50 -13.91 9.77
N GLN A 71 -6.76 -13.67 10.19
CA GLN A 71 -7.29 -14.15 11.47
C GLN A 71 -7.23 -15.68 11.57
N TRP A 72 -7.79 -16.38 10.57
CA TRP A 72 -7.78 -17.84 10.54
C TRP A 72 -6.36 -18.43 10.62
N ASN A 73 -5.41 -17.82 9.91
CA ASN A 73 -4.02 -18.26 9.90
C ASN A 73 -3.35 -18.06 11.26
N ILE A 74 -3.64 -16.95 11.96
CA ILE A 74 -3.16 -16.72 13.33
C ILE A 74 -3.76 -17.73 14.31
N ASP A 75 -5.07 -17.98 14.23
CA ASP A 75 -5.76 -18.90 15.14
C ASP A 75 -5.19 -20.31 14.99
N LYS A 76 -5.04 -20.78 13.75
CA LYS A 76 -4.47 -22.10 13.44
C LYS A 76 -3.03 -22.25 13.92
N THR A 77 -2.18 -21.23 13.71
CA THR A 77 -0.78 -21.32 14.15
C THR A 77 -0.67 -21.24 15.68
N SER A 78 -1.53 -20.47 16.33
CA SER A 78 -1.60 -20.40 17.80
C SER A 78 -2.00 -21.75 18.42
N GLU A 79 -2.91 -22.50 17.79
CA GLU A 79 -3.25 -23.88 18.20
C GLU A 79 -2.06 -24.85 18.06
N MET A 80 -1.18 -24.62 17.09
CA MET A 80 0.00 -25.46 16.83
C MET A 80 1.22 -25.08 17.68
N GLU A 81 1.40 -23.78 18.01
CA GLU A 81 2.50 -23.25 18.83
C GLU A 81 2.43 -23.66 20.31
N ALA A 82 1.32 -24.23 20.77
CA ALA A 82 1.25 -24.92 22.06
C ALA A 82 2.24 -26.12 22.15
N ASN A 83 2.91 -26.52 21.06
CA ASN A 83 3.73 -27.74 21.00
C ASN A 83 5.22 -27.61 20.60
N THR A 84 5.78 -26.51 20.06
CA THR A 84 7.25 -26.41 19.79
C THR A 84 7.74 -25.00 19.39
N GLU A 85 9.04 -24.74 19.54
CA GLU A 85 9.75 -23.44 19.48
C GLU A 85 9.63 -22.59 18.17
N ASN A 86 9.07 -21.38 18.33
CA ASN A 86 9.23 -20.08 17.63
C ASN A 86 10.04 -19.94 16.31
N PHE A 87 9.52 -20.47 15.20
CA PHE A 87 9.77 -19.97 13.83
C PHE A 87 8.50 -19.62 13.02
N GLY A 88 7.30 -19.94 13.55
CA GLY A 88 6.02 -19.84 12.81
C GLY A 88 5.57 -18.43 12.43
N ALA A 89 5.93 -17.41 13.22
CA ALA A 89 5.47 -16.03 12.97
C ALA A 89 5.94 -15.44 11.63
N LEU A 90 7.17 -15.74 11.19
CA LEU A 90 7.69 -15.25 9.90
C LEU A 90 7.10 -16.02 8.71
N GLU A 91 6.88 -17.33 8.86
CA GLU A 91 6.22 -18.15 7.85
C GLU A 91 4.76 -17.70 7.64
N ASN A 92 4.06 -17.42 8.74
CA ASN A 92 2.70 -16.85 8.70
C ASN A 92 2.63 -15.54 7.91
N LEU A 93 3.61 -14.64 8.09
CA LEU A 93 3.66 -13.37 7.37
C LEU A 93 3.92 -13.57 5.87
N ASN A 94 4.78 -14.52 5.51
CA ASN A 94 5.04 -14.88 4.11
C ASN A 94 3.78 -15.46 3.45
N ASP A 95 3.07 -16.37 4.12
CA ASP A 95 1.86 -16.97 3.57
C ASP A 95 0.71 -15.98 3.48
N ALA A 96 0.58 -15.08 4.47
CA ALA A 96 -0.32 -13.92 4.38
C ALA A 96 0.02 -13.04 3.17
N ALA A 97 1.29 -12.71 2.95
CA ALA A 97 1.70 -11.91 1.79
C ALA A 97 1.39 -12.61 0.46
N LYS A 98 1.65 -13.92 0.34
CA LYS A 98 1.30 -14.71 -0.86
C LYS A 98 -0.21 -14.71 -1.10
N TYR A 99 -1.01 -14.88 -0.05
CA TYR A 99 -2.47 -14.86 -0.16
C TYR A 99 -2.98 -13.48 -0.63
N LEU A 100 -2.46 -12.40 -0.05
CA LEU A 100 -2.76 -11.04 -0.49
C LEU A 100 -2.41 -10.82 -1.98
N VAL A 101 -1.24 -11.29 -2.42
CA VAL A 101 -0.84 -11.23 -3.83
C VAL A 101 -1.81 -12.03 -4.71
N SER A 102 -2.29 -13.19 -4.25
CA SER A 102 -3.27 -14.01 -4.97
C SER A 102 -4.59 -13.25 -5.17
N LEU A 103 -5.14 -12.67 -4.10
CA LEU A 103 -6.37 -11.86 -4.17
C LEU A 103 -6.23 -10.70 -5.15
N LEU A 104 -5.10 -9.98 -5.08
CA LEU A 104 -4.82 -8.85 -5.98
C LEU A 104 -4.74 -9.31 -7.44
N LYS A 105 -4.05 -10.42 -7.72
CA LYS A 105 -3.92 -10.96 -9.09
C LYS A 105 -5.26 -11.37 -9.70
N ASN A 106 -6.18 -11.90 -8.89
CA ASN A 106 -7.46 -12.40 -9.38
C ASN A 106 -8.42 -11.26 -9.74
N ASP A 107 -8.54 -10.23 -8.89
CA ASP A 107 -9.66 -9.28 -8.99
C ASP A 107 -9.28 -7.80 -9.11
N PHE A 108 -7.98 -7.47 -9.01
CA PHE A 108 -7.51 -6.09 -8.93
C PHE A 108 -6.51 -5.70 -10.01
N LEU A 109 -5.48 -6.52 -10.23
CA LEU A 109 -4.36 -6.17 -11.10
C LEU A 109 -4.74 -6.30 -12.57
N VAL A 110 -4.29 -5.33 -13.36
CA VAL A 110 -4.49 -5.31 -14.82
C VAL A 110 -3.11 -5.19 -15.47
N PRO A 111 -2.64 -6.22 -16.20
CA PRO A 111 -1.31 -6.22 -16.80
C PRO A 111 -1.06 -4.96 -17.64
N ASP A 112 0.11 -4.35 -17.47
CA ASP A 112 0.53 -3.11 -18.14
C ASP A 112 -0.37 -1.88 -17.90
N GLU A 113 -1.31 -1.93 -16.94
CA GLU A 113 -2.18 -0.79 -16.65
C GLU A 113 -2.33 -0.47 -15.17
N LEU A 114 -2.39 -1.47 -14.30
CA LEU A 114 -2.49 -1.37 -12.86
C LEU A 114 -1.72 -2.54 -12.25
N GLU A 115 -0.52 -2.28 -11.77
CA GLU A 115 0.40 -3.32 -11.34
C GLU A 115 0.94 -3.07 -9.94
N LEU A 116 0.99 -4.14 -9.14
CA LEU A 116 1.68 -4.17 -7.86
C LEU A 116 3.19 -4.25 -8.09
N THR A 117 3.95 -3.38 -7.43
CA THR A 117 5.40 -3.25 -7.58
C THR A 117 6.17 -3.60 -6.31
N ALA A 118 5.56 -3.45 -5.13
CA ALA A 118 6.17 -3.87 -3.88
C ALA A 118 5.12 -4.15 -2.79
N ILE A 119 5.50 -4.99 -1.83
CA ILE A 119 4.81 -5.14 -0.54
C ILE A 119 5.88 -5.05 0.53
N HIS A 120 5.82 -4.01 1.36
CA HIS A 120 6.74 -3.81 2.46
C HIS A 120 6.04 -4.12 3.79
N LEU A 121 6.69 -4.94 4.62
CA LEU A 121 6.29 -5.16 6.01
C LEU A 121 6.90 -4.09 6.94
N VAL A 122 6.48 -4.08 8.20
CA VAL A 122 7.09 -3.24 9.25
C VAL A 122 8.60 -3.42 9.28
N GLY A 123 9.35 -2.31 9.36
CA GLY A 123 10.81 -2.32 9.23
C GLY A 123 11.31 -2.25 7.78
N ASP A 124 10.40 -2.02 6.82
CA ASP A 124 10.68 -1.83 5.38
C ASP A 124 11.21 -3.07 4.65
N PHE A 125 10.91 -4.26 5.17
CA PHE A 125 11.24 -5.52 4.51
C PHE A 125 10.32 -5.75 3.30
N ASN A 126 10.88 -5.66 2.10
CA ASN A 126 10.13 -6.00 0.89
C ASN A 126 9.97 -7.52 0.76
N VAL A 127 8.73 -7.99 0.82
CA VAL A 127 8.37 -9.42 0.73
C VAL A 127 7.79 -9.80 -0.63
N TYR A 128 7.75 -8.87 -1.58
CA TYR A 128 7.22 -9.12 -2.92
C TYR A 128 8.17 -8.62 -4.00
N ASN A 129 8.53 -9.53 -4.91
CA ASN A 129 9.30 -9.20 -6.11
C ASN A 129 8.41 -9.36 -7.35
N PRO A 130 7.98 -8.25 -8.00
CA PRO A 130 6.99 -8.29 -9.07
C PRO A 130 7.43 -8.93 -10.39
N GLY A 131 8.72 -9.26 -10.57
CA GLY A 131 9.29 -9.56 -11.89
C GLY A 131 9.16 -8.38 -12.87
N ASN A 132 9.68 -8.53 -14.10
CA ASN A 132 9.77 -7.45 -15.09
C ASN A 132 9.04 -7.77 -16.41
N ASN A 133 7.88 -8.42 -16.30
CA ASN A 133 7.22 -9.06 -17.44
C ASN A 133 6.41 -8.09 -18.32
N THR A 134 6.16 -6.87 -17.84
CA THR A 134 5.39 -5.83 -18.53
C THR A 134 6.22 -4.56 -18.68
N LYS A 135 5.81 -3.67 -19.58
CA LYS A 135 6.49 -2.38 -19.74
C LYS A 135 6.29 -1.53 -18.48
N LEU A 136 5.07 -1.51 -17.94
CA LEU A 136 4.77 -0.74 -16.74
C LEU A 136 5.62 -1.16 -15.52
N LYS A 137 5.89 -2.45 -15.30
CA LYS A 137 6.84 -2.92 -14.26
C LYS A 137 8.28 -2.49 -14.53
N LYS A 138 8.75 -2.55 -15.79
CA LYS A 138 10.10 -2.08 -16.16
C LYS A 138 10.29 -0.58 -15.88
N ASP A 139 9.24 0.20 -16.15
CA ASP A 139 9.24 1.64 -15.95
C ASP A 139 8.91 2.04 -14.49
N ALA A 140 8.57 1.09 -13.61
CA ALA A 140 8.05 1.36 -12.28
C ALA A 140 9.01 2.21 -11.41
N ALA A 141 10.31 1.92 -11.43
CA ALA A 141 11.30 2.68 -10.67
C ALA A 141 11.36 4.15 -11.11
N LYS A 142 11.31 4.37 -12.43
CA LYS A 142 11.26 5.72 -13.02
C LYS A 142 9.97 6.44 -12.63
N ILE A 143 8.83 5.78 -12.75
CA ILE A 143 7.52 6.34 -12.40
C ILE A 143 7.44 6.68 -10.90
N ARG A 144 8.04 5.84 -10.04
CA ARG A 144 8.16 6.11 -8.61
C ARG A 144 8.92 7.41 -8.35
N GLN A 145 10.09 7.58 -8.97
CA GLN A 145 10.89 8.79 -8.84
C GLN A 145 10.10 10.03 -9.31
N GLU A 146 9.53 9.98 -10.51
CA GLU A 146 8.75 11.09 -11.07
C GLU A 146 7.54 11.45 -10.20
N SER A 147 6.86 10.44 -9.62
CA SER A 147 5.71 10.66 -8.74
C SER A 147 6.11 11.35 -7.44
N LEU A 148 7.27 10.97 -6.86
CA LEU A 148 7.80 11.59 -5.65
C LEU A 148 8.27 13.03 -5.91
N GLU A 149 8.91 13.30 -7.05
CA GLU A 149 9.31 14.64 -7.45
C GLU A 149 8.10 15.56 -7.63
N ARG A 150 7.05 15.08 -8.32
CA ARG A 150 5.78 15.80 -8.48
C ARG A 150 5.13 16.13 -7.14
N PHE A 151 5.09 15.16 -6.21
CA PHE A 151 4.51 15.37 -4.89
C PHE A 151 5.30 16.38 -4.05
N ARG A 152 6.65 16.34 -4.09
CA ARG A 152 7.50 17.33 -3.42
C ARG A 152 7.28 18.73 -3.99
N ALA A 153 7.17 18.85 -5.31
CA ALA A 153 6.89 20.13 -5.96
C ALA A 153 5.51 20.70 -5.57
N SER A 154 4.48 19.87 -5.40
CA SER A 154 3.15 20.32 -4.96
C SER A 154 3.10 20.75 -3.49
N GLN A 155 4.08 20.33 -2.67
CA GLN A 155 4.19 20.71 -1.26
C GLN A 155 4.99 21.99 -1.02
N GLN A 156 5.73 22.48 -2.01
CA GLN A 156 6.45 23.75 -1.85
C GLN A 156 5.47 24.92 -1.85
N PRO A 157 5.52 25.82 -0.85
CA PRO A 157 4.72 27.03 -0.89
C PRO A 157 5.12 27.82 -2.14
N ARG A 158 4.13 28.14 -2.98
CA ARG A 158 4.37 29.03 -4.12
C ARG A 158 4.96 30.34 -3.58
N PRO A 159 6.07 30.85 -4.14
CA PRO A 159 6.58 32.15 -3.72
C PRO A 159 5.46 33.17 -3.87
N MET A 160 5.14 33.89 -2.79
CA MET A 160 4.16 34.96 -2.86
C MET A 160 4.64 35.97 -3.93
N PRO A 161 3.74 36.46 -4.80
CA PRO A 161 4.12 37.54 -5.71
C PRO A 161 4.66 38.71 -4.89
N ALA A 162 5.81 39.25 -5.31
CA ALA A 162 6.44 40.37 -4.63
C ALA A 162 5.40 41.50 -4.47
N PRO A 163 5.31 42.15 -3.29
CA PRO A 163 4.38 43.24 -3.09
C PRO A 163 4.66 44.31 -4.13
N MET A 164 3.65 44.64 -4.95
CA MET A 164 3.75 45.75 -5.89
C MET A 164 4.00 47.02 -5.08
N ASN A 165 5.17 47.62 -5.29
CA ASN A 165 5.57 48.88 -4.70
C ASN A 165 4.65 49.98 -5.25
N MET A 166 3.54 50.23 -4.57
CA MET A 166 2.69 51.40 -4.81
C MET A 166 3.47 52.62 -4.34
N GLY A 167 4.30 53.17 -5.22
CA GLY A 167 4.97 54.45 -5.01
C GLY A 167 3.94 55.55 -4.71
N PRO A 168 4.30 56.56 -3.89
CA PRO A 168 3.36 57.58 -3.46
C PRO A 168 2.87 58.38 -4.66
N GLN A 169 1.55 58.35 -4.91
CA GLN A 169 0.90 59.29 -5.81
C GLN A 169 0.95 60.68 -5.18
N LYS A 170 1.48 61.64 -5.95
CA LYS A 170 1.50 63.07 -5.64
C LYS A 170 0.14 63.70 -5.87
#